data_AF-A0A5K8A4H4-F1
#
_entry.id   AF-A0A5K8A4H4-F1
#
_cell.length_a   1.000
_cell.length_b   1.000
_cell.length_c   1.000
_cell.angle_alpha   90.00
_cell.angle_beta   90.00
_cell.angle_gamma   90.00
#
_symmetry.space_group_name_H-M   'P 1'
#
loop_
_entity.id
_entity.type
_entity.pdbx_description
1 polymer ?
#
loop_
_entity_poly.entity_id
_entity_poly.type
_entity_poly.pdbx_seq_one_letter_code
_entity_poly.pdbx_strand_id
1 'polypeptide(L)'
;MRIGVMTCAIVVILMGCAHLEIKKNVDGLNTIQAGDTLESILKRLGPPDFSHDISNERKVVYYQTQSSGLSGAPLTEALCTAVALENGRVVAVGEDPSARWTSEENERKRLSEEAERDRLEKERTAAAAQKAEAERREKIIALEKAVKPVPAANAALNLKLYRQLLDLDPQNARYQKKVAYYNNRMARQAKTRHVRARLSAKEKQRIAWEKSREKRNKMLRQYTGNGIAEMAVHDMGGGALYVWVKNISQQIITTHPDHFTLIDRSGQRIPCHSSETLDSVLEPGSISHGKIEYDQKRVPKTLIFENGESGRVAKSFDG
;
A
#
# COMPACT_ATOMS: atom_id res chain seq x y z
N MET A 1 -11.00 -116.45 17.06
CA MET A 1 -11.10 -115.85 18.40
C MET A 1 -9.77 -115.21 18.76
N ARG A 2 -9.81 -113.96 19.24
CA ARG A 2 -8.80 -113.25 20.06
C ARG A 2 -7.48 -112.82 19.40
N ILE A 3 -7.43 -111.59 18.89
CA ILE A 3 -6.40 -110.58 19.24
C ILE A 3 -7.10 -109.22 19.26
N GLY A 4 -7.46 -108.78 20.46
CA GLY A 4 -7.81 -107.41 20.79
C GLY A 4 -7.03 -107.04 22.05
N VAL A 5 -6.85 -105.75 22.28
CA VAL A 5 -6.18 -105.13 23.45
C VAL A 5 -4.65 -104.99 23.33
N MET A 6 -4.18 -103.99 22.56
CA MET A 6 -2.86 -103.38 22.73
C MET A 6 -2.83 -101.96 22.12
N THR A 7 -3.76 -101.11 22.56
CA THR A 7 -3.85 -99.71 22.07
C THR A 7 -4.22 -98.70 23.17
N CYS A 8 -3.99 -99.01 24.45
CA CYS A 8 -4.32 -98.11 25.57
C CYS A 8 -3.14 -97.66 26.45
N ALA A 9 -1.90 -98.12 26.25
CA ALA A 9 -0.78 -97.80 27.16
C ALA A 9 0.13 -96.63 26.72
N ILE A 10 0.09 -96.20 25.46
CA ILE A 10 0.98 -95.14 24.95
C ILE A 10 0.44 -93.72 25.22
N VAL A 11 -0.87 -93.58 25.46
CA VAL A 11 -1.49 -92.26 25.74
C VAL A 11 -1.19 -91.75 27.16
N VAL A 12 -0.89 -92.62 28.12
CA VAL A 12 -0.65 -92.23 29.53
C VAL A 12 0.76 -91.67 29.76
N ILE A 13 1.76 -92.06 28.96
CA ILE A 13 3.15 -91.60 29.14
C ILE A 13 3.34 -90.16 28.59
N LEU A 14 2.59 -89.76 27.56
CA LEU A 14 2.69 -88.41 26.99
C LEU A 14 1.95 -87.33 27.80
N MET A 15 0.94 -87.69 28.60
CA MET A 15 0.25 -86.73 29.48
C MET A 15 1.03 -86.39 30.76
N GLY A 16 2.00 -87.22 31.17
CA GLY A 16 2.78 -87.00 32.40
C GLY A 16 3.85 -85.90 32.31
N CYS A 17 4.33 -85.56 31.12
CA CYS A 17 5.40 -84.57 30.94
C CYS A 17 4.92 -83.12 31.10
N ALA A 18 3.72 -82.80 30.61
CA ALA A 18 3.19 -81.42 30.64
C ALA A 18 2.88 -80.91 32.05
N HIS A 19 2.49 -81.79 32.99
CA HIS A 19 2.21 -81.38 34.37
C HIS A 19 3.47 -81.06 35.19
N LEU A 20 4.61 -81.67 34.84
CA LEU A 20 5.89 -81.40 35.51
C LEU A 20 6.43 -80.00 35.16
N GLU A 21 6.28 -79.56 33.92
CA GLU A 21 6.70 -78.23 33.47
C GLU A 21 5.85 -77.11 34.09
N ILE A 22 4.52 -77.28 34.14
CA ILE A 22 3.61 -76.31 34.78
C ILE A 22 3.95 -76.16 36.28
N LYS A 23 4.15 -77.28 37.00
CA LYS A 23 4.49 -77.22 38.43
C LYS A 23 5.84 -76.55 38.65
N LYS A 24 6.85 -76.85 37.82
CA LYS A 24 8.16 -76.19 37.87
C LYS A 24 8.04 -74.68 37.64
N ASN A 25 7.21 -74.24 36.69
CA ASN A 25 6.96 -72.82 36.43
C ASN A 25 6.30 -72.14 37.61
N VAL A 26 5.25 -72.73 38.20
CA VAL A 26 4.56 -72.20 39.39
C VAL A 26 5.52 -72.06 40.57
N ASP A 27 6.28 -73.12 40.88
CA ASP A 27 7.23 -73.11 41.99
C ASP A 27 8.36 -72.09 41.76
N GLY A 28 8.89 -72.01 40.54
CA GLY A 28 9.97 -71.09 40.21
C GLY A 28 9.54 -69.63 40.17
N LEU A 29 8.32 -69.31 39.69
CA LEU A 29 7.77 -67.94 39.70
C LEU A 29 7.60 -67.41 41.12
N ASN A 30 7.23 -68.25 42.08
CA ASN A 30 7.12 -67.87 43.49
C ASN A 30 8.47 -67.51 44.13
N THR A 31 9.59 -67.86 43.50
CA THR A 31 10.95 -67.54 43.97
C THR A 31 11.57 -66.31 43.28
N ILE A 32 10.91 -65.75 42.26
CA ILE A 32 11.38 -64.55 41.56
C ILE A 32 11.07 -63.33 42.42
N GLN A 33 12.06 -62.45 42.58
CA GLN A 33 11.91 -61.20 43.31
C GLN A 33 12.11 -60.00 42.38
N ALA A 34 11.52 -58.86 42.75
CA ALA A 34 11.81 -57.60 42.07
C ALA A 34 13.32 -57.31 42.08
N GLY A 35 13.87 -56.93 40.93
CA GLY A 35 15.31 -56.70 40.73
C GLY A 35 16.08 -57.89 40.14
N ASP A 36 15.50 -59.10 40.14
CA ASP A 36 16.07 -60.27 39.45
C ASP A 36 16.28 -59.97 37.96
N THR A 37 17.35 -60.50 37.35
CA THR A 37 17.66 -60.26 35.94
C THR A 37 16.96 -61.28 35.04
N LEU A 38 16.72 -60.92 33.77
CA LEU A 38 16.17 -61.86 32.77
C LEU A 38 16.98 -63.16 32.69
N GLU A 39 18.31 -63.07 32.73
CA GLU A 39 19.19 -64.25 32.70
C GLU A 39 18.97 -65.18 33.89
N SER A 40 18.78 -64.63 35.10
CA SER A 40 18.46 -65.39 36.32
C SER A 40 17.14 -66.15 36.15
N ILE A 41 16.13 -65.48 35.58
CA ILE A 41 14.82 -66.08 35.31
C ILE A 41 14.94 -67.21 34.28
N LEU A 42 15.60 -66.95 33.15
CA LEU A 42 15.82 -67.93 32.08
C LEU A 42 16.58 -69.16 32.58
N LYS A 43 17.56 -68.97 33.48
CA LYS A 43 18.31 -70.07 34.08
C LYS A 43 17.44 -70.94 35.01
N ARG A 44 16.47 -70.34 35.71
CA ARG A 44 15.58 -71.04 36.66
C ARG A 44 14.41 -71.72 35.95
N LEU A 45 13.69 -70.94 35.14
CA LEU A 45 12.44 -71.35 34.51
C LEU A 45 12.64 -71.95 33.12
N GLY A 46 13.70 -71.54 32.42
CA GLY A 46 13.86 -71.81 30.98
C GLY A 46 13.35 -70.63 30.13
N PRO A 47 13.32 -70.80 28.79
CA PRO A 47 12.76 -69.80 27.89
C PRO A 47 11.27 -69.57 28.19
N PRO A 48 10.76 -68.33 28.06
CA PRO A 48 9.35 -68.06 28.24
C PRO A 48 8.52 -68.59 27.08
N ASP A 49 7.24 -68.85 27.33
CA ASP A 49 6.29 -69.30 26.32
C ASP A 49 5.86 -68.17 25.38
N PHE A 50 5.74 -66.95 25.91
CA PHE A 50 5.54 -65.73 25.13
C PHE A 50 6.44 -64.58 25.61
N SER A 51 6.71 -63.64 24.72
CA SER A 51 7.44 -62.41 25.02
C SER A 51 6.79 -61.25 24.29
N HIS A 52 6.42 -60.21 25.03
CA HIS A 52 6.00 -58.92 24.50
C HIS A 52 7.12 -57.91 24.72
N ASP A 53 7.84 -57.58 23.65
CA ASP A 53 8.86 -56.54 23.67
C ASP A 53 8.19 -55.19 23.37
N ILE A 54 8.10 -54.32 24.37
CA ILE A 54 7.39 -53.03 24.29
C ILE A 54 8.36 -51.90 23.92
N SER A 55 9.56 -51.95 24.49
CA SER A 55 10.68 -51.08 24.12
C SER A 55 12.01 -51.81 24.37
N ASN A 56 13.13 -51.16 24.05
CA ASN A 56 14.46 -51.69 24.38
C ASN A 56 14.67 -51.86 25.90
N GLU A 57 13.87 -51.16 26.71
CA GLU A 57 13.97 -51.16 28.16
C GLU A 57 12.85 -51.97 28.81
N ARG A 58 11.70 -52.16 28.16
CA ARG A 58 10.53 -52.80 28.76
C ARG A 58 10.08 -54.03 27.97
N LYS A 59 9.93 -55.16 28.66
CA LYS A 59 9.37 -56.39 28.10
C LYS A 59 8.56 -57.15 29.13
N VAL A 60 7.55 -57.88 28.70
CA VAL A 60 6.79 -58.80 29.55
C VAL A 60 6.97 -60.21 28.99
N VAL A 61 7.40 -61.13 29.84
CA VAL A 61 7.54 -62.54 29.46
C VAL A 61 6.48 -63.36 30.18
N TYR A 62 5.98 -64.39 29.52
CA TYR A 62 4.86 -65.18 30.01
C TYR A 62 5.30 -66.63 30.16
N TYR A 63 5.01 -67.20 31.33
CA TYR A 63 5.27 -68.61 31.64
C TYR A 63 3.95 -69.31 31.93
N GLN A 64 3.68 -70.44 31.28
CA GLN A 64 2.47 -71.23 31.48
C GLN A 64 2.39 -71.74 32.92
N THR A 65 1.33 -71.37 33.62
CA THR A 65 1.05 -71.77 35.01
C THR A 65 -0.27 -72.52 35.16
N GLN A 66 -1.08 -72.57 34.11
CA GLN A 66 -2.34 -73.30 34.06
C GLN A 66 -2.37 -74.27 32.87
N SER A 67 -2.99 -75.44 33.06
CA SER A 67 -3.17 -76.41 31.96
C SER A 67 -4.36 -76.00 31.08
N SER A 68 -4.22 -76.12 29.76
CA SER A 68 -5.37 -75.99 28.86
C SER A 68 -6.24 -77.24 29.03
N GLY A 69 -7.44 -77.08 29.62
CA GLY A 69 -8.37 -78.20 29.86
C GLY A 69 -8.88 -78.91 28.58
N LEU A 70 -8.48 -78.43 27.40
CA LEU A 70 -8.81 -79.01 26.09
C LEU A 70 -7.51 -79.39 25.38
N SER A 71 -7.34 -80.68 25.12
CA SER A 71 -6.21 -81.21 24.34
C SER A 71 -6.22 -80.57 22.94
N GLY A 72 -5.20 -79.78 22.63
CA GLY A 72 -5.05 -79.11 21.33
C GLY A 72 -5.55 -77.66 21.25
N ALA A 73 -6.07 -77.07 22.33
CA ALA A 73 -6.31 -75.62 22.35
C ALA A 73 -4.97 -74.85 22.26
N PRO A 74 -4.90 -73.77 21.45
CA PRO A 74 -3.69 -72.94 21.39
C PRO A 74 -3.40 -72.36 22.77
N LEU A 75 -2.11 -72.30 23.13
CA LEU A 75 -1.69 -71.62 24.35
C LEU A 75 -2.06 -70.14 24.24
N THR A 76 -2.69 -69.59 25.28
CA THR A 76 -3.10 -68.19 25.37
C THR A 76 -2.51 -67.55 26.61
N GLU A 77 -2.25 -66.24 26.57
CA GLU A 77 -1.72 -65.47 27.71
C GLU A 77 -2.52 -65.65 29.01
N ALA A 78 -3.83 -65.91 28.93
CA ALA A 78 -4.69 -66.17 30.09
C ALA A 78 -4.31 -67.43 30.91
N LEU A 79 -3.55 -68.36 30.33
CA LEU A 79 -3.04 -69.56 31.00
C LEU A 79 -1.62 -69.37 31.56
N CYS A 80 -1.05 -68.18 31.41
CA CYS A 80 0.30 -67.85 31.78
C CYS A 80 0.32 -66.81 32.91
N THR A 81 1.40 -66.81 33.68
CA THR A 81 1.73 -65.74 34.61
C THR A 81 2.74 -64.81 33.95
N ALA A 82 2.41 -63.51 33.89
CA ALA A 82 3.29 -62.48 33.37
C ALA A 82 4.44 -62.18 34.34
N VAL A 83 5.64 -61.96 33.81
CA VAL A 83 6.79 -61.40 34.51
C VAL A 83 7.22 -60.16 33.75
N ALA A 84 7.01 -58.99 34.35
CA ALA A 84 7.31 -57.71 33.74
C ALA A 84 8.75 -57.30 34.06
N LEU A 85 9.50 -56.92 33.03
CA LEU A 85 10.88 -56.46 33.13
C LEU A 85 11.02 -55.03 32.64
N GLU A 86 11.76 -54.22 33.40
CA GLU A 86 12.21 -52.88 33.03
C GLU A 86 13.74 -52.79 33.22
N ASN A 87 14.45 -52.30 32.21
CA ASN A 87 15.91 -52.27 32.12
C ASN A 87 16.56 -53.63 32.42
N GLY A 88 15.94 -54.71 31.92
CA GLY A 88 16.40 -56.09 32.10
C GLY A 88 16.20 -56.67 33.50
N ARG A 89 15.48 -55.97 34.39
CA ARG A 89 15.20 -56.39 35.77
C ARG A 89 13.70 -56.56 36.02
N VAL A 90 13.33 -57.52 36.84
CA VAL A 90 11.93 -57.77 37.22
C VAL A 90 11.38 -56.60 38.02
N VAL A 91 10.21 -56.10 37.62
CA VAL A 91 9.47 -55.06 38.35
C VAL A 91 8.11 -55.53 38.85
N ALA A 92 7.52 -56.56 38.23
CA ALA A 92 6.28 -57.20 38.70
C ALA A 92 6.21 -58.67 38.26
N VAL A 93 5.49 -59.48 39.04
CA VAL A 93 5.15 -60.88 38.74
C VAL A 93 3.65 -61.06 38.96
N GLY A 94 2.94 -61.61 37.98
CA GLY A 94 1.49 -61.86 38.03
C GLY A 94 0.61 -60.70 37.57
N GLU A 95 1.14 -59.48 37.46
CA GLU A 95 0.47 -58.34 36.83
C GLU A 95 1.07 -58.12 35.43
N ASP A 96 0.21 -57.94 34.43
CA ASP A 96 0.62 -57.60 33.06
C ASP A 96 0.50 -56.08 32.83
N PRO A 97 1.60 -55.31 32.87
CA PRO A 97 1.59 -53.88 32.58
C PRO A 97 1.65 -53.57 31.07
N SER A 98 1.61 -54.57 30.18
CA SER A 98 1.88 -54.40 28.74
C SER A 98 1.03 -53.30 28.10
N ALA A 99 -0.27 -53.26 28.41
CA ALA A 99 -1.18 -52.25 27.86
C ALA A 99 -0.80 -50.82 28.30
N ARG A 100 -0.51 -50.62 29.60
CA ARG A 100 -0.11 -49.31 30.14
C ARG A 100 1.22 -48.86 29.54
N TRP A 101 2.22 -49.73 29.56
CA TRP A 101 3.55 -49.40 29.03
C TRP A 101 3.54 -49.14 27.53
N THR A 102 2.72 -49.85 26.76
CA THR A 102 2.53 -49.59 25.33
C THR A 102 1.92 -48.21 25.11
N SER A 103 0.93 -47.81 25.91
CA SER A 103 0.34 -46.47 25.83
C SER A 103 1.35 -45.37 26.18
N GLU A 104 2.13 -45.54 27.24
CA GLU A 104 3.17 -44.59 27.65
C GLU A 104 4.26 -44.43 26.59
N GLU A 105 4.71 -45.54 25.99
CA GLU A 105 5.74 -45.53 24.94
C GLU A 105 5.23 -44.85 23.66
N ASN A 106 3.98 -45.11 23.27
CA ASN A 106 3.37 -44.45 22.12
C ASN A 106 3.20 -42.94 22.36
N GLU A 107 2.79 -42.53 23.57
CA GLU A 107 2.69 -41.12 23.94
C GLU A 107 4.07 -40.45 23.89
N ARG A 108 5.10 -41.10 24.45
CA ARG A 108 6.49 -40.61 24.41
C ARG A 108 6.96 -40.41 22.97
N LYS A 109 6.73 -41.39 22.08
CA LYS A 109 7.06 -41.28 20.65
C LYS A 109 6.32 -40.12 20.00
N ARG A 110 5.01 -39.99 20.25
CA ARG A 110 4.20 -38.88 19.71
C ARG A 110 4.74 -37.51 20.12
N LEU A 111 5.04 -37.33 21.41
CA LEU A 111 5.60 -36.07 21.92
C LEU A 111 6.98 -35.78 21.32
N SER A 112 7.82 -36.80 21.16
CA SER A 112 9.13 -36.64 20.51
C SER A 112 8.99 -36.25 19.04
N GLU A 113 8.07 -36.87 18.31
CA GLU A 113 7.80 -36.56 16.90
C GLU A 113 7.22 -35.14 16.73
N GLU A 114 6.34 -34.71 17.63
CA GLU A 114 5.82 -33.35 17.66
C GLU A 114 6.90 -32.32 17.95
N ALA A 115 7.74 -32.55 18.96
CA ALA A 115 8.86 -31.66 19.28
C ALA A 115 9.87 -31.56 18.12
N GLU A 116 10.14 -32.65 17.42
CA GLU A 116 10.99 -32.66 16.23
C GLU A 116 10.37 -31.89 15.06
N ARG A 117 9.05 -32.06 14.81
CA ARG A 117 8.33 -31.26 13.80
C ARG A 117 8.38 -29.77 14.11
N ASP A 118 8.12 -29.40 15.37
CA ASP A 118 8.20 -28.01 15.83
C ASP A 118 9.59 -27.42 15.65
N ARG A 119 10.64 -28.20 15.94
CA ARG A 119 12.03 -27.78 15.73
C ARG A 119 12.29 -27.51 14.24
N LEU A 120 11.92 -28.45 13.37
CA LEU A 120 12.09 -28.31 11.92
C LEU A 120 11.29 -27.14 11.35
N GLU A 121 10.09 -26.88 11.86
CA GLU A 121 9.29 -25.73 11.45
C GLU A 121 9.93 -24.41 11.89
N LYS A 122 10.43 -24.32 13.12
CA LYS A 122 11.18 -23.16 13.62
C LYS A 122 12.46 -22.91 12.80
N GLU A 123 13.19 -23.96 12.45
CA GLU A 123 14.38 -23.85 11.59
C GLU A 123 14.02 -23.37 10.18
N ARG A 124 12.96 -23.91 9.58
CA ARG A 124 12.47 -23.51 8.25
C ARG A 124 12.01 -22.05 8.23
N THR A 125 11.24 -21.63 9.24
CA THR A 125 10.76 -20.24 9.36
C THR A 125 11.92 -19.27 9.59
N ALA A 126 12.90 -19.62 10.42
CA ALA A 126 14.11 -18.82 10.61
C ALA A 126 14.95 -18.71 9.32
N ALA A 127 15.14 -19.81 8.59
CA ALA A 127 15.84 -19.81 7.31
C ALA A 127 15.11 -18.98 6.25
N ALA A 128 13.78 -19.07 6.18
CA ALA A 128 12.97 -18.25 5.29
C ALA A 128 13.08 -16.76 5.62
N ALA A 129 13.06 -16.40 6.91
CA ALA A 129 13.25 -15.02 7.35
C ALA A 129 14.64 -14.48 6.99
N GLN A 130 15.70 -15.27 7.19
CA GLN A 130 17.07 -14.90 6.79
C GLN A 130 17.20 -14.69 5.28
N LYS A 131 16.58 -15.57 4.48
CA LYS A 131 16.55 -15.42 3.02
C LYS A 131 15.83 -14.15 2.59
N ALA A 132 14.65 -13.87 3.16
CA ALA A 132 13.89 -12.65 2.88
C ALA A 132 14.66 -11.37 3.27
N GLU A 133 15.36 -11.40 4.40
CA GLU A 133 16.26 -10.32 4.86
C GLU A 133 17.42 -10.10 3.86
N ALA A 134 18.05 -11.16 3.38
CA ALA A 134 19.13 -11.08 2.39
C ALA A 134 18.63 -10.49 1.06
N GLU A 135 17.52 -10.99 0.52
CA GLU A 135 16.90 -10.46 -0.70
C GLU A 135 16.50 -8.97 -0.54
N ARG A 136 16.00 -8.58 0.63
CA ARG A 136 15.69 -7.17 0.95
C ARG A 136 16.95 -6.31 0.87
N ARG A 137 18.06 -6.76 1.46
CA ARG A 137 19.35 -6.05 1.45
C ARG A 137 19.92 -5.93 0.03
N GLU A 138 19.87 -6.99 -0.76
CA GLU A 138 20.32 -6.95 -2.16
C GLU A 138 19.53 -5.93 -2.99
N LYS A 139 18.19 -5.90 -2.82
CA LYS A 139 17.32 -4.91 -3.48
C LYS A 139 17.68 -3.48 -3.06
N ILE A 140 17.94 -3.24 -1.78
CA ILE A 140 18.39 -1.93 -1.28
C ILE A 140 19.70 -1.53 -1.96
N ILE A 141 20.71 -2.42 -1.98
CA ILE A 141 22.01 -2.16 -2.61
C ILE A 141 21.86 -1.83 -4.11
N ALA A 142 21.04 -2.61 -4.82
CA ALA A 142 20.77 -2.39 -6.24
C ALA A 142 20.11 -1.03 -6.50
N LEU A 143 19.11 -0.66 -5.70
CA LEU A 143 18.44 0.64 -5.79
C LEU A 143 19.38 1.80 -5.42
N GLU A 144 20.23 1.66 -4.41
CA GLU A 144 21.23 2.68 -4.07
C GLU A 144 22.23 2.89 -5.21
N LYS A 145 22.69 1.80 -5.84
CA LYS A 145 23.55 1.85 -7.04
C LYS A 145 22.84 2.55 -8.20
N ALA A 146 21.54 2.32 -8.39
CA ALA A 146 20.73 2.96 -9.42
C ALA A 146 20.47 4.46 -9.15
N VAL A 147 20.34 4.87 -7.89
CA VAL A 147 20.13 6.27 -7.50
C VAL A 147 21.40 7.11 -7.68
N LYS A 148 22.58 6.56 -7.36
CA LYS A 148 23.85 7.27 -7.35
C LYS A 148 24.17 8.06 -8.64
N PRO A 149 23.98 7.52 -9.86
CA PRO A 149 24.25 8.26 -11.09
C PRO A 149 23.15 9.26 -11.48
N VAL A 150 21.97 9.24 -10.85
CA VAL A 150 20.85 10.11 -11.25
C VAL A 150 21.14 11.55 -10.83
N PRO A 151 21.20 12.52 -11.77
CA PRO A 151 21.44 13.91 -11.43
C PRO A 151 20.34 14.45 -10.51
N ALA A 152 20.71 15.27 -9.52
CA ALA A 152 19.77 15.88 -8.59
C ALA A 152 18.71 16.78 -9.28
N ALA A 153 18.97 17.19 -10.52
CA ALA A 153 18.01 17.93 -11.35
C ALA A 153 16.78 17.07 -11.72
N ASN A 154 16.95 15.76 -11.88
CA ASN A 154 15.85 14.84 -12.18
C ASN A 154 15.12 14.45 -10.89
N ALA A 155 14.40 15.43 -10.32
CA ALA A 155 13.72 15.28 -9.03
C ALA A 155 12.66 14.18 -9.03
N ALA A 156 11.95 13.97 -10.16
CA ALA A 156 10.89 12.97 -10.27
C ALA A 156 11.46 11.54 -10.21
N LEU A 157 12.51 11.24 -10.97
CA LEU A 157 13.15 9.92 -10.94
C LEU A 157 13.80 9.64 -9.58
N ASN A 158 14.51 10.62 -9.02
CA ASN A 158 15.07 10.49 -7.68
C ASN A 158 13.98 10.21 -6.63
N LEU A 159 12.88 10.97 -6.65
CA LEU A 159 11.76 10.77 -5.72
C LEU A 159 11.18 9.36 -5.84
N LYS A 160 11.00 8.85 -7.07
CA LYS A 160 10.51 7.48 -7.30
C LYS A 160 11.43 6.44 -6.65
N LEU A 161 12.74 6.52 -6.90
CA LEU A 161 13.70 5.56 -6.39
C LEU A 161 13.85 5.64 -4.86
N TYR A 162 13.87 6.85 -4.29
CA TYR A 162 13.93 7.01 -2.83
C TYR A 162 12.65 6.55 -2.12
N ARG A 163 11.48 6.60 -2.77
CA ARG A 163 10.26 5.96 -2.24
C ARG A 163 10.39 4.45 -2.19
N GLN A 164 10.88 3.83 -3.27
CA GLN A 164 11.14 2.37 -3.28
C GLN A 164 12.14 1.95 -2.20
N LEU A 165 13.20 2.74 -1.98
CA LEU A 165 14.14 2.52 -0.88
C LEU A 165 13.48 2.65 0.50
N LEU A 166 12.60 3.64 0.67
CA LEU A 166 11.86 3.84 1.91
C LEU A 166 10.83 2.74 2.17
N ASP A 167 10.21 2.18 1.13
CA ASP A 167 9.28 1.04 1.26
C ASP A 167 10.00 -0.23 1.74
N LEU A 168 11.28 -0.40 1.36
CA LEU A 168 12.13 -1.52 1.80
C LEU A 168 12.76 -1.32 3.18
N ASP A 169 13.00 -0.07 3.59
CA ASP A 169 13.53 0.29 4.91
C ASP A 169 12.84 1.55 5.47
N PRO A 170 11.63 1.41 6.05
CA PRO A 170 10.81 2.53 6.49
C PRO A 170 11.45 3.38 7.60
N GLN A 171 12.34 2.79 8.39
CA GLN A 171 13.00 3.45 9.52
C GLN A 171 14.25 4.24 9.09
N ASN A 172 14.64 4.18 7.81
CA ASN A 172 15.82 4.85 7.31
C ASN A 172 15.65 6.38 7.24
N ALA A 173 16.18 7.08 8.25
CA ALA A 173 16.11 8.53 8.34
C ALA A 173 16.70 9.26 7.10
N ARG A 174 17.69 8.66 6.41
CA ARG A 174 18.28 9.25 5.20
C ARG A 174 17.30 9.23 4.03
N TYR A 175 16.61 8.11 3.81
CA TYR A 175 15.62 7.99 2.73
C TYR A 175 14.42 8.89 2.98
N GLN A 176 13.91 8.95 4.21
CA GLN A 176 12.84 9.87 4.62
C GLN A 176 13.19 11.33 4.29
N LYS A 177 14.38 11.80 4.70
CA LYS A 177 14.86 13.16 4.40
C LYS A 177 14.96 13.42 2.89
N LYS A 178 15.42 12.44 2.10
CA LYS A 178 15.53 12.58 0.64
C LYS A 178 14.16 12.66 -0.03
N VAL A 179 13.21 11.81 0.37
CA VAL A 179 11.81 11.87 -0.12
C VAL A 179 11.19 13.24 0.18
N ALA A 180 11.32 13.73 1.42
CA ALA A 180 10.83 15.04 1.81
C ALA A 180 11.47 16.18 0.98
N TYR A 181 12.79 16.13 0.80
CA TYR A 181 13.52 17.10 -0.04
C TYR A 181 12.98 17.15 -1.47
N TYR A 182 12.82 15.99 -2.13
CA TYR A 182 12.37 15.96 -3.52
C TYR A 182 10.88 16.31 -3.68
N ASN A 183 10.02 15.93 -2.72
CA ASN A 183 8.63 16.40 -2.68
C ASN A 183 8.57 17.94 -2.64
N ASN A 184 9.33 18.56 -1.73
CA ASN A 184 9.40 20.02 -1.61
C ASN A 184 9.94 20.68 -2.88
N ARG A 185 10.96 20.08 -3.51
CA ARG A 185 11.52 20.57 -4.77
C ARG A 185 10.49 20.55 -5.90
N MET A 186 9.72 19.46 -6.03
CA MET A 186 8.65 19.33 -7.03
C MET A 186 7.54 20.35 -6.80
N ALA A 187 7.10 20.54 -5.55
CA ALA A 187 6.11 21.54 -5.19
C ALA A 187 6.56 22.97 -5.55
N ARG A 188 7.83 23.31 -5.26
CA ARG A 188 8.43 24.60 -5.66
C ARG A 188 8.46 24.75 -7.18
N GLN A 189 8.86 23.72 -7.92
CA GLN A 189 8.87 23.76 -9.39
C GLN A 189 7.47 23.97 -9.98
N ALA A 190 6.45 23.27 -9.45
CA ALA A 190 5.06 23.44 -9.86
C ALA A 190 4.57 24.88 -9.61
N LYS A 191 4.82 25.42 -8.40
CA LYS A 191 4.47 26.81 -8.06
C LYS A 191 5.11 27.81 -9.01
N THR A 192 6.40 27.66 -9.30
CA THR A 192 7.12 28.53 -10.25
C THR A 192 6.54 28.43 -11.67
N ARG A 193 6.18 27.23 -12.14
CA ARG A 193 5.52 27.05 -13.44
C ARG A 193 4.18 27.77 -13.50
N HIS A 194 3.35 27.64 -12.47
CA HIS A 194 2.06 28.35 -12.40
C HIS A 194 2.24 29.87 -12.40
N VAL A 195 3.20 30.40 -11.65
CA VAL A 195 3.50 31.85 -11.63
C VAL A 195 3.93 32.32 -13.03
N ARG A 196 4.86 31.61 -13.67
CA ARG A 196 5.32 31.95 -15.03
C ARG A 196 4.19 31.89 -16.06
N ALA A 197 3.36 30.85 -16.01
CA ALA A 197 2.20 30.72 -16.90
C ALA A 197 1.23 31.88 -16.72
N ARG A 198 0.94 32.27 -15.47
CA ARG A 198 0.07 33.43 -15.17
C ARG A 198 0.64 34.74 -15.69
N LEU A 199 1.94 34.98 -15.49
CA LEU A 199 2.61 36.18 -16.00
C LEU A 199 2.60 36.22 -17.53
N SER A 200 2.91 35.10 -18.18
CA SER A 200 2.86 34.99 -19.64
C SER A 200 1.45 35.20 -20.20
N ALA A 201 0.42 34.69 -19.51
CA ALA A 201 -0.97 34.91 -19.91
C ALA A 201 -1.38 36.38 -19.78
N LYS A 202 -1.02 37.05 -18.68
CA LYS A 202 -1.25 38.50 -18.51
C LYS A 202 -0.54 39.32 -19.57
N GLU A 203 0.70 38.96 -19.90
CA GLU A 203 1.49 39.65 -20.93
C GLU A 203 0.84 39.51 -22.32
N LYS A 204 0.43 38.29 -22.68
CA LYS A 204 -0.30 38.05 -23.94
C LYS A 204 -1.61 38.84 -23.99
N GLN A 205 -2.34 38.91 -22.89
CA GLN A 205 -3.57 39.69 -22.78
C GLN A 205 -3.28 41.18 -22.96
N ARG A 206 -2.22 41.71 -22.33
CA ARG A 206 -1.79 43.11 -22.48
C ARG A 206 -1.46 43.43 -23.94
N ILE A 207 -0.62 42.61 -24.58
CA ILE A 207 -0.24 42.79 -25.99
C ILE A 207 -1.47 42.74 -26.90
N ALA A 208 -2.39 41.80 -26.67
CA ALA A 208 -3.62 41.70 -27.45
C ALA A 208 -4.51 42.94 -27.26
N TRP A 209 -4.63 43.42 -26.02
CA TRP A 209 -5.37 44.64 -25.70
C TRP A 209 -4.76 45.88 -26.35
N GLU A 210 -3.43 46.04 -26.30
CA GLU A 210 -2.70 47.14 -26.94
C GLU A 210 -2.89 47.13 -28.46
N LYS A 211 -2.75 45.97 -29.12
CA LYS A 211 -3.00 45.83 -30.57
C LYS A 211 -4.44 46.16 -30.94
N SER A 212 -5.41 45.68 -30.14
CA SER A 212 -6.83 46.01 -30.35
C SER A 212 -7.08 47.51 -30.20
N ARG A 213 -6.49 48.14 -29.18
CA ARG A 213 -6.58 49.58 -28.94
C ARG A 213 -5.96 50.38 -30.07
N GLU A 214 -4.78 49.99 -30.55
CA GLU A 214 -4.12 50.64 -31.69
C GLU A 214 -4.99 50.59 -32.95
N LYS A 215 -5.59 49.43 -33.25
CA LYS A 215 -6.53 49.27 -34.36
C LYS A 215 -7.75 50.18 -34.19
N ARG A 216 -8.37 50.22 -33.00
CA ARG A 216 -9.49 51.14 -32.71
C ARG A 216 -9.09 52.60 -32.88
N ASN A 217 -7.93 52.98 -32.35
CA ASN A 217 -7.41 54.35 -32.43
C ASN A 217 -7.18 54.82 -33.86
N LYS A 218 -6.79 53.93 -34.77
CA LYS A 218 -6.69 54.26 -36.20
C LYS A 218 -8.03 54.74 -36.78
N MET A 219 -9.15 54.15 -36.35
CA MET A 219 -10.50 54.55 -36.77
C MET A 219 -11.01 55.77 -36.00
N LEU A 220 -10.79 55.80 -34.67
CA LEU A 220 -11.25 56.89 -33.82
C LEU A 220 -10.61 58.24 -34.16
N ARG A 221 -9.36 58.24 -34.63
CA ARG A 221 -8.63 59.45 -35.03
C ARG A 221 -9.09 60.05 -36.35
N GLN A 222 -9.94 59.36 -37.12
CA GLN A 222 -10.56 59.95 -38.32
C GLN A 222 -11.63 60.95 -37.88
N TYR A 223 -11.64 62.16 -38.45
CA TYR A 223 -12.70 63.13 -38.17
C TYR A 223 -14.02 62.64 -38.76
N THR A 224 -15.09 62.72 -37.96
CA THR A 224 -16.46 62.40 -38.38
C THR A 224 -17.40 63.45 -37.82
N GLY A 225 -18.32 63.96 -38.64
CA GLY A 225 -19.14 65.12 -38.27
C GLY A 225 -20.46 65.21 -39.01
N ASN A 226 -21.10 66.37 -38.89
CA ASN A 226 -22.44 66.66 -39.42
C ASN A 226 -22.48 67.86 -40.39
N GLY A 227 -21.31 68.28 -40.90
CA GLY A 227 -21.19 69.45 -41.78
C GLY A 227 -20.96 70.77 -41.05
N ILE A 228 -21.14 70.83 -39.72
CA ILE A 228 -20.82 72.01 -38.90
C ILE A 228 -19.57 71.76 -38.06
N ALA A 229 -19.54 70.64 -37.33
CA ALA A 229 -18.40 70.21 -36.55
C ALA A 229 -18.01 68.76 -36.87
N GLU A 230 -16.73 68.46 -36.73
CA GLU A 230 -16.21 67.09 -36.79
C GLU A 230 -15.48 66.74 -35.50
N MET A 231 -15.57 65.48 -35.08
CA MET A 231 -14.91 64.98 -33.88
C MET A 231 -13.99 63.79 -34.22
N ALA A 232 -12.78 63.83 -33.66
CA ALA A 232 -11.84 62.72 -33.62
C ALA A 232 -11.50 62.39 -32.16
N VAL A 233 -11.19 61.13 -31.90
CA VAL A 233 -10.92 60.62 -30.53
C VAL A 233 -9.68 59.73 -30.55
N HIS A 234 -8.95 59.74 -29.44
CA HIS A 234 -7.86 58.82 -29.16
C HIS A 234 -8.06 58.20 -27.76
N ASP A 235 -8.31 56.90 -27.73
CA ASP A 235 -8.35 56.09 -26.51
C ASP A 235 -6.91 55.93 -25.98
N MET A 236 -6.62 56.63 -24.89
CA MET A 236 -5.31 56.59 -24.22
C MET A 236 -5.16 55.37 -23.31
N GLY A 237 -6.23 54.59 -23.10
CA GLY A 237 -6.31 53.54 -22.10
C GLY A 237 -6.49 54.09 -20.68
N GLY A 238 -6.60 53.19 -19.69
CA GLY A 238 -6.64 53.56 -18.27
C GLY A 238 -7.81 54.47 -17.86
N GLY A 239 -8.89 54.51 -18.64
CA GLY A 239 -10.02 55.41 -18.36
C GLY A 239 -9.81 56.84 -18.87
N ALA A 240 -9.03 57.06 -19.93
CA ALA A 240 -8.84 58.39 -20.50
C ALA A 240 -8.98 58.40 -22.04
N LEU A 241 -9.61 59.46 -22.54
CA LEU A 241 -9.73 59.81 -23.94
C LEU A 241 -9.04 61.15 -24.19
N TYR A 242 -8.47 61.30 -25.38
CA TYR A 242 -8.09 62.60 -25.92
C TYR A 242 -8.99 62.91 -27.11
N VAL A 243 -9.59 64.09 -27.13
CA VAL A 243 -10.64 64.47 -28.07
C VAL A 243 -10.19 65.69 -28.85
N TRP A 244 -10.51 65.72 -30.14
CA TRP A 244 -10.39 66.90 -31.00
C TRP A 244 -11.75 67.22 -31.61
N VAL A 245 -12.14 68.48 -31.54
CA VAL A 245 -13.34 69.01 -32.21
C VAL A 245 -12.89 70.10 -33.18
N LYS A 246 -13.25 69.93 -34.44
CA LYS A 246 -12.93 70.87 -35.52
C LYS A 246 -14.19 71.57 -36.00
N ASN A 247 -14.14 72.89 -36.12
CA ASN A 247 -15.17 73.65 -36.79
C ASN A 247 -14.94 73.61 -38.31
N ILE A 248 -15.88 73.06 -39.07
CA ILE A 248 -15.82 72.99 -40.55
C ILE A 248 -16.84 73.92 -41.22
N SER A 249 -17.60 74.68 -40.43
CA SER A 249 -18.56 75.66 -40.92
C SER A 249 -17.93 77.05 -41.06
N GLN A 250 -18.74 78.00 -41.54
CA GLN A 250 -18.40 79.43 -41.56
C GLN A 250 -18.87 80.18 -40.30
N GLN A 251 -19.58 79.51 -39.39
CA GLN A 251 -20.13 80.10 -38.16
C GLN A 251 -19.17 79.84 -37.00
N ILE A 252 -19.13 80.74 -36.01
CA ILE A 252 -18.40 80.50 -34.76
C ILE A 252 -19.21 79.50 -33.92
N ILE A 253 -18.54 78.50 -33.35
CA ILE A 253 -19.14 77.56 -32.39
C ILE A 253 -18.34 77.55 -31.09
N THR A 254 -18.89 76.98 -30.02
CA THR A 254 -18.18 76.85 -28.74
C THR A 254 -18.05 75.39 -28.31
N THR A 255 -16.93 75.06 -27.67
CA THR A 255 -16.76 73.79 -26.96
C THR A 255 -16.73 74.07 -25.47
N HIS A 256 -17.34 73.21 -24.67
CA HIS A 256 -17.33 73.26 -23.21
C HIS A 256 -17.35 71.82 -22.68
N PRO A 257 -16.73 71.51 -21.52
CA PRO A 257 -16.82 70.22 -20.84
C PRO A 257 -18.21 69.55 -20.83
N ASP A 258 -19.26 70.33 -20.59
CA ASP A 258 -20.64 69.83 -20.49
C ASP A 258 -21.26 69.45 -21.84
N HIS A 259 -20.67 69.90 -22.95
CA HIS A 259 -21.11 69.50 -24.30
C HIS A 259 -20.75 68.04 -24.60
N PHE A 260 -19.95 67.39 -23.75
CA PHE A 260 -19.52 66.00 -23.94
C PHE A 260 -20.33 65.03 -23.07
N THR A 261 -20.91 64.02 -23.73
CA THR A 261 -21.59 62.91 -23.05
C THR A 261 -20.98 61.59 -23.52
N LEU A 262 -20.38 60.86 -22.59
CA LEU A 262 -19.87 59.51 -22.83
C LEU A 262 -20.94 58.48 -22.47
N ILE A 263 -21.24 57.55 -23.38
CA ILE A 263 -22.24 56.50 -23.20
C ILE A 263 -21.55 55.13 -23.25
N ASP A 264 -21.89 54.23 -22.33
CA ASP A 264 -21.38 52.86 -22.31
C ASP A 264 -22.19 51.88 -23.18
N ARG A 265 -21.76 50.61 -23.17
CA ARG A 265 -22.43 49.55 -23.95
C ARG A 265 -23.88 49.28 -23.57
N SER A 266 -24.28 49.60 -22.35
CA SER A 266 -25.66 49.47 -21.87
C SER A 266 -26.55 50.67 -22.24
N GLY A 267 -25.98 51.71 -22.86
CA GLY A 267 -26.70 52.95 -23.15
C GLY A 267 -26.74 53.93 -21.98
N GLN A 268 -26.02 53.66 -20.88
CA GLN A 268 -25.96 54.55 -19.73
C GLN A 268 -24.86 55.60 -19.89
N ARG A 269 -25.12 56.80 -19.37
CA ARG A 269 -24.10 57.86 -19.28
C ARG A 269 -22.99 57.45 -18.30
N ILE A 270 -21.75 57.59 -18.74
CA ILE A 270 -20.56 57.43 -17.91
C ILE A 270 -20.21 58.80 -17.33
N PRO A 271 -20.14 58.96 -15.99
CA PRO A 271 -19.59 60.16 -15.39
C PRO A 271 -18.16 60.38 -15.86
N CYS A 272 -17.86 61.59 -16.33
CA CYS A 272 -16.56 61.95 -16.86
C CYS A 272 -16.09 63.30 -16.33
N HIS A 273 -14.78 63.46 -16.23
CA HIS A 273 -14.11 64.72 -15.93
C HIS A 273 -13.36 65.18 -17.17
N SER A 274 -13.77 66.31 -17.72
CA SER A 274 -13.16 66.89 -18.92
C SER A 274 -12.19 68.00 -18.53
N SER A 275 -11.06 68.08 -19.21
CA SER A 275 -10.09 69.15 -19.03
C SER A 275 -10.66 70.49 -19.47
N GLU A 276 -10.29 71.56 -18.75
CA GLU A 276 -10.64 72.96 -19.09
C GLU A 276 -10.17 73.38 -20.48
N THR A 277 -9.19 72.68 -21.09
CA THR A 277 -8.75 72.98 -22.46
C THR A 277 -9.81 72.70 -23.53
N LEU A 278 -10.89 72.00 -23.17
CA LEU A 278 -12.07 71.82 -24.03
C LEU A 278 -13.02 73.01 -23.97
N ASP A 279 -12.81 73.99 -23.08
CA ASP A 279 -13.56 75.24 -23.06
C ASP A 279 -12.93 76.25 -24.01
N SER A 280 -13.56 76.47 -25.17
CA SER A 280 -12.97 77.28 -26.24
C SER A 280 -14.01 77.82 -27.23
N VAL A 281 -13.69 78.96 -27.84
CA VAL A 281 -14.42 79.53 -28.97
C VAL A 281 -13.73 79.11 -30.26
N LEU A 282 -14.46 78.45 -31.15
CA LEU A 282 -13.93 77.91 -32.40
C LEU A 282 -14.36 78.74 -33.60
N GLU A 283 -13.41 79.49 -34.15
CA GLU A 283 -13.52 80.13 -35.46
C GLU A 283 -13.55 79.09 -36.60
N PRO A 284 -14.03 79.46 -37.80
CA PRO A 284 -14.00 78.59 -38.98
C PRO A 284 -12.63 77.95 -39.22
N GLY A 285 -12.57 76.61 -39.26
CA GLY A 285 -11.35 75.85 -39.50
C GLY A 285 -10.49 75.56 -38.26
N SER A 286 -10.77 76.20 -37.11
CA SER A 286 -10.02 75.99 -35.87
C SER A 286 -10.37 74.66 -35.17
N ILE A 287 -9.52 74.24 -34.22
CA ILE A 287 -9.62 72.97 -33.50
C ILE A 287 -9.51 73.20 -32.00
N SER A 288 -10.46 72.67 -31.24
CA SER A 288 -10.38 72.52 -29.77
C SER A 288 -9.96 71.09 -29.44
N HIS A 289 -9.21 70.92 -28.37
CA HIS A 289 -8.80 69.58 -27.94
C HIS A 289 -8.62 69.48 -26.43
N GLY A 290 -8.79 68.28 -25.90
CA GLY A 290 -8.48 68.04 -24.51
C GLY A 290 -8.76 66.61 -24.06
N LYS A 291 -8.50 66.39 -22.78
CA LYS A 291 -8.60 65.09 -22.15
C LYS A 291 -9.96 64.92 -21.49
N ILE A 292 -10.55 63.73 -21.63
CA ILE A 292 -11.74 63.30 -20.88
C ILE A 292 -11.37 62.05 -20.09
N GLU A 293 -11.50 62.09 -18.77
CA GLU A 293 -11.27 60.98 -17.86
C GLU A 293 -12.59 60.35 -17.41
N TYR A 294 -12.61 59.03 -17.25
CA TYR A 294 -13.79 58.25 -16.88
C TYR A 294 -13.39 56.99 -16.10
N ASP A 295 -14.37 56.34 -15.45
CA ASP A 295 -14.11 55.07 -14.73
C ASP A 295 -13.70 53.96 -15.70
N GLN A 296 -12.46 53.48 -15.58
CA GLN A 296 -11.89 52.39 -16.36
C GLN A 296 -12.67 51.05 -16.28
N LYS A 297 -13.57 50.89 -15.31
CA LYS A 297 -14.46 49.71 -15.21
C LYS A 297 -15.59 49.75 -16.23
N ARG A 298 -15.92 50.92 -16.78
CA ARG A 298 -16.96 51.11 -17.79
C ARG A 298 -16.32 51.05 -19.19
N VAL A 299 -16.97 50.38 -20.13
CA VAL A 299 -16.50 50.29 -21.52
C VAL A 299 -17.28 51.32 -22.36
N PRO A 300 -16.62 52.36 -22.88
CA PRO A 300 -17.30 53.36 -23.70
C PRO A 300 -17.78 52.75 -25.01
N LYS A 301 -19.00 53.11 -25.41
CA LYS A 301 -19.62 52.76 -26.68
C LYS A 301 -19.65 53.96 -27.62
N THR A 302 -19.99 55.13 -27.11
CA THR A 302 -20.14 56.35 -27.93
C THR A 302 -19.77 57.58 -27.14
N LEU A 303 -18.99 58.49 -27.74
CA LEU A 303 -18.81 59.85 -27.25
C LEU A 303 -19.69 60.77 -28.08
N ILE A 304 -20.46 61.62 -27.43
CA ILE A 304 -21.33 62.61 -28.07
C ILE A 304 -20.79 63.99 -27.73
N PHE A 305 -20.65 64.83 -28.75
CA PHE A 305 -20.49 66.27 -28.64
C PHE A 305 -21.80 66.91 -29.10
N GLU A 306 -22.45 67.68 -28.23
CA GLU A 306 -23.73 68.34 -28.52
C GLU A 306 -23.74 69.76 -27.98
N ASN A 307 -23.99 70.69 -28.87
CA ASN A 307 -24.02 72.13 -28.62
C ASN A 307 -25.10 72.77 -29.52
N GLY A 308 -25.67 73.90 -29.12
CA GLY A 308 -26.80 74.52 -29.81
C GLY A 308 -26.48 74.99 -31.23
N GLU A 309 -25.27 75.47 -31.45
CA GLU A 309 -24.75 76.00 -32.70
C GLU A 309 -24.30 74.88 -33.66
N SER A 310 -23.65 73.84 -33.14
CA SER A 310 -23.11 72.74 -33.95
C SER A 310 -24.05 71.56 -34.15
N GLY A 311 -25.14 71.48 -33.37
CA GLY A 311 -25.95 70.27 -33.26
C GLY A 311 -25.19 69.11 -32.62
N ARG A 312 -25.60 67.88 -32.94
CA ARG A 312 -25.07 66.63 -32.35
C ARG A 312 -24.08 65.92 -33.27
N VAL A 313 -22.89 65.62 -32.75
CA VAL A 313 -21.85 64.79 -33.38
C VAL A 313 -21.57 63.59 -32.48
N ALA A 314 -21.61 62.37 -33.03
CA ALA A 314 -21.38 61.15 -32.27
C ALA A 314 -20.21 60.36 -32.84
N LYS A 315 -19.35 59.83 -31.95
CA LYS A 315 -18.23 58.95 -32.29
C LYS A 315 -18.43 57.57 -31.66
N SER A 316 -18.64 56.56 -32.49
CA SER A 316 -18.71 55.15 -32.04
C SER A 316 -17.32 54.57 -31.77
N PHE A 317 -17.21 53.79 -30.70
CA PHE A 317 -16.03 53.01 -30.35
C PHE A 317 -16.10 51.56 -30.86
N ASP A 318 -17.30 51.11 -31.22
CA ASP A 318 -17.53 49.85 -31.92
C ASP A 318 -17.48 50.16 -33.43
N GLY A 319 -16.32 49.90 -34.05
CA GLY A 319 -16.09 49.98 -35.49
C GLY A 319 -15.58 48.67 -36.05
#